data_AF-A0A357A5D8-F1
#
_entry.id   AF-A0A357A5D8-F1
#
_cell.length_a   1.000
_cell.length_b   1.000
_cell.length_c   1.000
_cell.angle_alpha   90.00
_cell.angle_beta   90.00
_cell.angle_gamma   90.00
#
_symmetry.space_group_name_H-M   'P 1'
#
loop_
_entity.id
_entity.type
_entity.pdbx_description
1 polymer ?
#
loop_
_entity_poly.entity_id
_entity_poly.type
_entity_poly.pdbx_seq_one_letter_code
_entity_poly.pdbx_strand_id
1 'polypeptide(L)'
;MSNPKFRLTSVLNPLMGGVLLTAFSAVLVPPQAAIARNAFRTCDYELAQMGISPEDRSRACGTALYPKDISGCVVGIVNRNEDIDPLEALSTCRQVRRPLDLASCVTDINHIDESDAIASTVLETCRRALLPRRFAQCVVGMDREMDLSTQEVMTHCIEARDQPRGFYPDLSNVGQPLAPTPGAPPPLQPIPGIEPDLDQLGIPR
;
A
#
# COMPACT_ATOMS: atom_id res chain seq x y z
N MET A 1 14.93 -10.13 -37.63
CA MET A 1 14.18 -11.06 -38.50
C MET A 1 12.68 -10.83 -38.32
N SER A 2 11.97 -10.74 -39.44
CA SER A 2 10.50 -10.73 -39.67
C SER A 2 9.59 -9.69 -38.98
N ASN A 3 9.30 -8.62 -39.73
CA ASN A 3 8.07 -7.83 -39.66
C ASN A 3 7.17 -8.26 -40.84
N PRO A 4 5.90 -8.66 -40.66
CA PRO A 4 5.01 -8.91 -41.78
C PRO A 4 4.39 -7.60 -42.28
N LYS A 5 4.64 -7.29 -43.56
CA LYS A 5 4.00 -6.20 -44.32
C LYS A 5 2.54 -6.57 -44.60
N PHE A 6 1.61 -5.83 -44.02
CA PHE A 6 0.20 -5.82 -44.41
C PHE A 6 0.08 -5.32 -45.85
N ARG A 7 -0.39 -6.16 -46.78
CA ARG A 7 -0.84 -5.73 -48.10
C ARG A 7 -2.34 -5.44 -48.07
N LEU A 8 -2.71 -4.17 -48.19
CA LEU A 8 -4.06 -3.75 -48.58
C LEU A 8 -4.25 -4.07 -50.06
N THR A 9 -5.16 -4.97 -50.39
CA THR A 9 -5.74 -5.07 -51.74
C THR A 9 -7.10 -4.39 -51.70
N SER A 10 -7.13 -3.16 -52.20
CA SER A 10 -8.33 -2.43 -52.58
C SER A 10 -8.86 -3.03 -53.88
N VAL A 11 -10.11 -3.49 -53.89
CA VAL A 11 -10.84 -3.82 -55.11
C VAL A 11 -12.16 -3.06 -55.06
N LEU A 12 -12.18 -1.88 -55.68
CA LEU A 12 -13.41 -1.21 -56.12
C LEU A 12 -13.88 -1.90 -57.39
N ASN A 13 -15.16 -2.33 -57.46
CA ASN A 13 -16.12 -2.04 -58.54
C ASN A 13 -17.45 -2.82 -58.36
N PRO A 14 -18.54 -2.49 -59.08
CA PRO A 14 -19.38 -1.30 -58.98
C PRO A 14 -20.87 -1.64 -58.73
N LEU A 15 -21.68 -0.58 -58.63
CA LEU A 15 -23.14 -0.58 -58.54
C LEU A 15 -23.85 -1.53 -59.53
N MET A 16 -24.72 -2.39 -59.02
CA MET A 16 -26.01 -2.70 -59.66
C MET A 16 -27.07 -2.92 -58.59
N GLY A 17 -28.16 -2.16 -58.72
CA GLY A 17 -29.25 -2.10 -57.77
C GLY A 17 -30.03 -3.41 -57.69
N GLY A 18 -30.14 -3.91 -56.48
CA GLY A 18 -31.17 -4.86 -56.07
C GLY A 18 -31.67 -4.40 -54.70
N VAL A 19 -32.92 -3.94 -54.64
CA VAL A 19 -33.61 -3.69 -53.36
C VAL A 19 -33.85 -5.06 -52.72
N LEU A 20 -32.92 -5.50 -51.88
CA LEU A 20 -33.10 -6.63 -50.97
C LEU A 20 -33.59 -6.06 -49.64
N LEU A 21 -34.83 -6.37 -49.30
CA LEU A 21 -35.38 -6.19 -47.95
C LEU A 21 -34.58 -7.10 -47.00
N THR A 22 -33.49 -6.57 -46.44
CA THR A 22 -32.74 -7.26 -45.39
C THR A 22 -33.50 -7.11 -44.08
N ALA A 23 -34.10 -8.21 -43.63
CA ALA A 23 -34.56 -8.34 -42.26
C ALA A 23 -33.34 -8.16 -41.33
N PHE A 24 -33.26 -7.00 -40.68
CA PHE A 24 -32.30 -6.74 -39.61
C PHE A 24 -32.72 -7.59 -38.40
N SER A 25 -32.20 -8.81 -38.31
CA SER A 25 -32.20 -9.57 -37.08
C SER A 25 -31.32 -8.83 -36.08
N ALA A 26 -31.94 -8.08 -35.17
CA ALA A 26 -31.25 -7.50 -34.03
C ALA A 26 -30.75 -8.64 -33.14
N VAL A 27 -29.48 -9.04 -33.34
CA VAL A 27 -28.78 -9.90 -32.40
C VAL A 27 -28.61 -9.08 -31.12
N LEU A 28 -29.44 -9.37 -30.12
CA LEU A 28 -29.19 -8.96 -28.74
C LEU A 28 -27.92 -9.69 -28.28
N VAL A 29 -26.76 -9.05 -28.49
CA VAL A 29 -25.53 -9.43 -27.81
C VAL A 29 -25.73 -9.05 -26.35
N PRO A 30 -25.83 -10.01 -25.41
CA PRO A 30 -25.92 -9.66 -24.00
C PRO A 30 -24.67 -8.84 -23.65
N PRO A 31 -24.79 -7.77 -22.85
CA PRO A 31 -23.62 -7.06 -22.38
C PRO A 31 -22.74 -8.08 -21.65
N GLN A 32 -21.53 -8.27 -22.17
CA GLN A 32 -20.49 -9.06 -21.51
C GLN A 32 -20.24 -8.39 -20.15
N ALA A 33 -20.89 -8.92 -19.11
CA ALA A 33 -20.53 -8.60 -17.75
C ALA A 33 -19.04 -8.92 -17.63
N ALA A 34 -18.23 -7.90 -17.37
CA ALA A 34 -16.82 -8.09 -17.07
C ALA A 34 -16.74 -9.19 -16.01
N ILE A 35 -16.19 -10.35 -16.35
CA ILE A 35 -16.02 -11.44 -15.39
C ILE A 35 -15.12 -10.85 -14.31
N ALA A 36 -15.71 -10.49 -13.17
CA ALA A 36 -14.98 -10.10 -11.99
C ALA A 36 -14.05 -11.28 -11.67
N ARG A 37 -12.78 -11.19 -12.08
CA ARG A 37 -11.82 -12.27 -11.82
C ARG A 37 -11.79 -12.47 -10.31
N ASN A 38 -12.05 -13.70 -9.89
CA ASN A 38 -12.04 -14.12 -8.50
C ASN A 38 -10.73 -13.65 -7.84
N ALA A 39 -10.83 -12.90 -6.73
CA ALA A 39 -9.69 -12.28 -6.06
C ALA A 39 -8.64 -13.29 -5.58
N PHE A 40 -9.08 -14.47 -5.12
CA PHE A 40 -8.18 -15.54 -4.72
C PHE A 40 -7.42 -16.12 -5.91
N ARG A 41 -8.09 -16.30 -7.06
CA ARG A 41 -7.44 -16.76 -8.29
C ARG A 41 -6.42 -15.74 -8.81
N THR A 42 -6.73 -14.45 -8.74
CA THR A 42 -5.77 -13.39 -9.08
C THR A 42 -4.56 -13.44 -8.15
N CYS A 43 -4.79 -13.53 -6.84
CA CYS A 43 -3.72 -13.62 -5.86
C CYS A 43 -2.79 -14.82 -6.09
N ASP A 44 -3.35 -16.02 -6.27
CA ASP A 44 -2.56 -17.23 -6.51
C ASP A 44 -1.74 -17.12 -7.80
N TYR A 45 -2.34 -16.64 -8.89
CA TYR A 45 -1.64 -16.46 -10.17
C TYR A 45 -0.50 -15.44 -10.08
N GLU A 46 -0.72 -14.31 -9.39
CA GLU A 46 0.28 -13.27 -9.22
C GLU A 46 1.45 -13.75 -8.36
N LEU A 47 1.18 -14.39 -7.21
CA LEU A 47 2.24 -14.94 -6.37
C LEU A 47 2.99 -16.11 -7.06
N ALA A 48 2.33 -16.86 -7.95
CA ALA A 48 2.97 -17.93 -8.71
C ALA A 48 4.01 -17.40 -9.70
N GLN A 49 3.74 -16.24 -10.32
CA GLN A 49 4.70 -15.56 -11.20
C GLN A 49 5.95 -15.08 -10.45
N MET A 50 5.85 -14.88 -9.13
CA MET A 50 6.98 -14.54 -8.27
C MET A 50 7.76 -15.78 -7.77
N GLY A 51 7.44 -16.98 -8.26
CA GLY A 51 8.13 -18.21 -7.86
C GLY A 51 7.76 -18.77 -6.49
N ILE A 52 6.71 -18.25 -5.84
CA ILE A 52 6.29 -18.68 -4.51
C ILE A 52 5.60 -20.05 -4.58
N SER A 53 5.88 -20.94 -3.63
CA SER A 53 5.36 -22.32 -3.57
C SER A 53 3.83 -22.39 -3.54
N PRO A 54 3.19 -23.42 -4.13
CA PRO A 54 1.74 -23.59 -4.07
C PRO A 54 1.17 -23.57 -2.64
N GLU A 55 1.89 -24.14 -1.69
CA GLU A 55 1.52 -24.21 -0.28
C GLU A 55 1.48 -22.82 0.37
N ASP A 56 2.51 -22.00 0.13
CA ASP A 56 2.61 -20.64 0.69
C ASP A 56 1.60 -19.70 0.04
N ARG A 57 1.37 -19.81 -1.27
CA ARG A 57 0.33 -19.03 -1.97
C ARG A 57 -1.06 -19.36 -1.45
N SER A 58 -1.38 -20.65 -1.32
CA SER A 58 -2.68 -21.10 -0.81
C SER A 58 -2.93 -20.57 0.59
N ARG A 59 -1.91 -20.65 1.47
CA ARG A 59 -1.98 -20.12 2.83
C ARG A 59 -2.14 -18.60 2.84
N ALA A 60 -1.34 -17.88 2.05
CA ALA A 60 -1.38 -16.42 2.02
C ALA A 60 -2.70 -15.88 1.48
N CYS A 61 -3.12 -16.35 0.30
CA CYS A 61 -4.34 -15.89 -0.34
C CYS A 61 -5.59 -16.35 0.42
N GLY A 62 -5.60 -17.58 0.93
CA GLY A 62 -6.76 -18.15 1.64
C GLY A 62 -7.02 -17.55 3.03
N THR A 63 -6.02 -16.94 3.66
CA THR A 63 -6.14 -16.30 4.98
C THR A 63 -6.30 -14.77 4.91
N ALA A 64 -6.18 -14.18 3.72
CA ALA A 64 -6.26 -12.75 3.54
C ALA A 64 -7.70 -12.25 3.39
N LEU A 65 -8.04 -11.18 4.09
CA LEU A 65 -9.32 -10.47 3.90
C LEU A 65 -9.40 -9.83 2.50
N TYR A 66 -8.27 -9.33 2.00
CA TYR A 66 -8.12 -8.73 0.67
C TYR A 66 -6.96 -9.40 -0.09
N PRO A 67 -7.18 -10.56 -0.74
CA PRO A 67 -6.10 -11.34 -1.36
C PRO A 67 -5.33 -10.57 -2.44
N LYS A 68 -6.01 -9.71 -3.21
CA LYS A 68 -5.37 -8.88 -4.25
C LYS A 68 -4.39 -7.86 -3.68
N ASP A 69 -4.63 -7.37 -2.46
CA ASP A 69 -3.72 -6.41 -1.85
C ASP A 69 -2.43 -7.11 -1.40
N ILE A 70 -2.53 -8.36 -0.95
CA ILE A 70 -1.36 -9.19 -0.61
C ILE A 70 -0.51 -9.45 -1.86
N SER A 71 -1.12 -9.96 -2.94
CA SER A 71 -0.37 -10.24 -4.16
C SER A 71 0.17 -8.97 -4.82
N GLY A 72 -0.63 -7.91 -4.88
CA GLY A 72 -0.21 -6.60 -5.39
C GLY A 72 0.95 -6.00 -4.60
N CYS A 73 0.97 -6.19 -3.27
CA CYS A 73 2.09 -5.76 -2.43
C CYS A 73 3.40 -6.49 -2.80
N VAL A 74 3.37 -7.83 -2.90
CA VAL A 74 4.56 -8.62 -3.25
C VAL A 74 5.04 -8.29 -4.65
N VAL A 75 4.13 -8.29 -5.63
CA VAL A 75 4.45 -7.95 -7.02
C VAL A 75 5.04 -6.54 -7.14
N GLY A 76 4.48 -5.57 -6.40
CA GLY A 76 4.98 -4.20 -6.38
C GLY A 76 6.39 -4.07 -5.82
N ILE A 77 6.71 -4.82 -4.76
CA ILE A 77 8.03 -4.82 -4.13
C ILE A 77 9.04 -5.52 -5.04
N VAL A 78 8.81 -6.79 -5.39
CA VAL A 78 9.85 -7.62 -6.04
C VAL A 78 10.13 -7.17 -7.48
N ASN A 79 9.13 -6.71 -8.25
CA ASN A 79 9.38 -6.24 -9.62
C ASN A 79 10.24 -4.97 -9.70
N ARG A 80 10.47 -4.30 -8.58
CA ARG A 80 11.24 -3.06 -8.49
C ARG A 80 12.51 -3.22 -7.66
N ASN A 81 12.74 -4.40 -7.09
CA ASN A 81 13.82 -4.67 -6.15
C ASN A 81 14.26 -6.13 -6.33
N GLU A 82 15.33 -6.35 -7.10
CA GLU A 82 15.78 -7.69 -7.47
C GLU A 82 16.31 -8.50 -6.27
N ASP A 83 16.84 -7.81 -5.25
CA ASP A 83 17.43 -8.43 -4.06
C ASP A 83 16.45 -8.74 -2.94
N ILE A 84 15.18 -8.34 -3.07
CA ILE A 84 14.16 -8.71 -2.09
C ILE A 84 13.57 -10.07 -2.46
N ASP A 85 13.82 -11.07 -1.62
CA ASP A 85 13.28 -12.41 -1.80
C ASP A 85 11.72 -12.39 -1.82
N PRO A 86 11.06 -13.07 -2.76
CA PRO A 86 9.60 -13.09 -2.86
C PRO A 86 8.88 -13.60 -1.61
N LEU A 87 9.48 -14.54 -0.88
CA LEU A 87 8.90 -15.08 0.35
C LEU A 87 9.10 -14.11 1.52
N GLU A 88 10.23 -13.40 1.58
CA GLU A 88 10.44 -12.29 2.51
C GLU A 88 9.40 -11.18 2.29
N ALA A 89 9.21 -10.73 1.05
CA ALA A 89 8.20 -9.74 0.69
C ALA A 89 6.79 -10.22 1.07
N LEU A 90 6.45 -11.49 0.76
CA LEU A 90 5.17 -12.07 1.14
C LEU A 90 4.95 -12.09 2.65
N SER A 91 5.98 -12.49 3.41
CA SER A 91 5.91 -12.53 4.86
C SER A 91 5.66 -11.14 5.44
N THR A 92 6.28 -10.10 4.86
CA THR A 92 6.18 -8.71 5.30
C THR A 92 4.82 -8.11 4.92
N CYS A 93 4.36 -8.30 3.69
CA CYS A 93 3.04 -7.86 3.22
C CYS A 93 1.89 -8.41 4.08
N ARG A 94 2.02 -9.63 4.62
CA ARG A 94 1.02 -10.25 5.50
C ARG A 94 1.02 -9.72 6.93
N GLN A 95 2.07 -9.02 7.35
CA GLN A 95 2.19 -8.47 8.71
C GLN A 95 1.57 -7.08 8.86
N VAL A 96 1.22 -6.42 7.75
CA VAL A 96 0.70 -5.05 7.77
C VAL A 96 -0.79 -5.00 7.45
N ARG A 97 -1.47 -3.95 7.96
CA ARG A 97 -2.89 -3.69 7.69
C ARG A 97 -3.14 -3.07 6.30
N ARG A 98 -2.11 -2.46 5.70
CA ARG A 98 -2.19 -1.74 4.41
C ARG A 98 -1.05 -2.20 3.48
N PRO A 99 -1.18 -3.37 2.85
CA PRO A 99 -0.11 -3.95 2.03
C PRO A 99 0.32 -3.04 0.87
N LEU A 100 -0.62 -2.39 0.19
CA LEU A 100 -0.30 -1.51 -0.95
C LEU A 100 0.44 -0.23 -0.53
N ASP A 101 0.19 0.28 0.67
CA ASP A 101 0.94 1.40 1.24
C ASP A 101 2.38 1.01 1.57
N LEU A 102 2.58 -0.20 2.10
CA LEU A 102 3.91 -0.77 2.33
C LEU A 102 4.68 -0.89 1.02
N ALA A 103 4.07 -1.49 -0.02
CA ALA A 103 4.72 -1.62 -1.32
C ALA A 103 5.09 -0.25 -1.93
N SER A 104 4.16 0.72 -1.88
CA SER A 104 4.45 2.08 -2.32
C SER A 104 5.61 2.69 -1.54
N CYS A 105 5.64 2.51 -0.21
CA CYS A 105 6.71 3.03 0.64
C CYS A 105 8.08 2.50 0.23
N VAL A 106 8.19 1.19 0.01
CA VAL A 106 9.44 0.53 -0.37
C VAL A 106 9.89 0.99 -1.75
N THR A 107 8.98 0.96 -2.74
CA THR A 107 9.30 1.37 -4.11
C THR A 107 9.66 2.86 -4.19
N ASP A 108 8.97 3.74 -3.45
CA ASP A 108 9.22 5.18 -3.48
C ASP A 108 10.60 5.52 -2.88
N ILE A 109 11.02 4.83 -1.81
CA ILE A 109 12.33 5.05 -1.16
C ILE A 109 13.46 4.42 -1.98
N ASN A 110 13.32 3.16 -2.42
CA ASN A 110 14.38 2.50 -3.20
C ASN A 110 14.59 3.13 -4.58
N HIS A 111 13.63 3.93 -5.09
CA HIS A 111 13.85 4.67 -6.33
C HIS A 111 14.86 5.84 -6.17
N ILE A 112 15.04 6.34 -4.96
CA ILE A 112 15.99 7.42 -4.67
C ILE A 112 17.40 6.86 -4.55
N ASP A 113 17.50 5.71 -3.90
CA ASP A 113 18.74 5.02 -3.64
C ASP A 113 18.60 3.60 -4.20
N GLU A 114 18.95 3.46 -5.48
CA GLU A 114 18.90 2.20 -6.23
C GLU A 114 19.98 1.20 -5.76
N SER A 115 20.57 1.41 -4.57
CA SER A 115 21.49 0.46 -3.99
C SER A 115 20.73 -0.70 -3.33
N ASP A 116 21.02 -1.90 -3.82
CA ASP A 116 20.45 -3.14 -3.28
C ASP A 116 20.83 -3.37 -1.80
N ALA A 117 21.91 -2.73 -1.34
CA ALA A 117 22.44 -2.84 0.01
C ALA A 117 21.45 -2.41 1.11
N ILE A 118 20.48 -1.55 0.80
CA ILE A 118 19.51 -1.05 1.79
C ILE A 118 18.09 -1.57 1.59
N ALA A 119 17.82 -2.35 0.54
CA ALA A 119 16.46 -2.74 0.15
C ALA A 119 15.70 -3.47 1.28
N SER A 120 16.33 -4.43 1.96
CA SER A 120 15.73 -5.11 3.13
C SER A 120 15.55 -4.17 4.33
N THR A 121 16.46 -3.22 4.53
CA THR A 121 16.34 -2.21 5.60
C THR A 121 15.15 -1.29 5.35
N VAL A 122 14.95 -0.87 4.10
CA VAL A 122 13.79 -0.06 3.69
C VAL A 122 12.50 -0.86 3.87
N LEU A 123 12.46 -2.14 3.45
CA LEU A 123 11.32 -3.02 3.65
C LEU A 123 10.89 -3.10 5.12
N GLU A 124 11.84 -3.38 6.01
CA GLU A 124 11.57 -3.51 7.44
C GLU A 124 11.18 -2.17 8.08
N THR A 125 11.77 -1.06 7.63
CA THR A 125 11.45 0.28 8.15
C THR A 125 10.05 0.72 7.71
N CYS A 126 9.69 0.51 6.44
CA CYS A 126 8.35 0.74 5.93
C CYS A 126 7.30 -0.13 6.64
N ARG A 127 7.63 -1.37 7.00
CA ARG A 127 6.75 -2.26 7.78
C ARG A 127 6.49 -1.72 9.19
N ARG A 128 7.51 -1.14 9.82
CA ARG A 128 7.42 -0.54 11.16
C ARG A 128 6.73 0.82 11.19
N ALA A 129 6.72 1.53 10.07
CA ALA A 129 6.07 2.83 9.96
C ALA A 129 4.54 2.71 10.17
N LEU A 130 4.00 3.55 11.06
CA LEU A 130 2.54 3.62 11.29
C LEU A 130 1.77 4.06 10.05
N LEU A 131 2.39 4.93 9.23
CA LEU A 131 1.84 5.47 8.00
C LEU A 131 2.89 5.38 6.88
N PRO A 132 3.04 4.21 6.24
CA PRO A 132 4.13 3.97 5.28
C PRO A 132 4.20 5.01 4.16
N ARG A 133 3.05 5.41 3.59
CA ARG A 133 3.00 6.46 2.56
C ARG A 133 3.53 7.81 3.03
N ARG A 134 3.17 8.24 4.24
CA ARG A 134 3.64 9.52 4.78
C ARG A 134 5.13 9.46 5.13
N PHE A 135 5.57 8.32 5.67
CA PHE A 135 6.98 8.07 5.93
C PHE A 135 7.81 8.18 4.63
N ALA A 136 7.42 7.50 3.56
CA ALA A 136 8.10 7.61 2.26
C ALA A 136 8.08 9.04 1.71
N GLN A 137 6.95 9.77 1.81
CA GLN A 137 6.89 11.18 1.41
C GLN A 137 7.87 12.06 2.18
N CYS A 138 8.06 11.82 3.48
CA CYS A 138 9.06 12.51 4.28
C CYS A 138 10.48 12.21 3.75
N VAL A 139 10.79 10.92 3.52
CA VAL A 139 12.12 10.50 3.05
C VAL A 139 12.42 11.09 1.68
N VAL A 140 11.51 10.92 0.72
CA VAL A 140 11.63 11.44 -0.64
C VAL A 140 11.71 12.97 -0.67
N GLY A 141 11.00 13.64 0.23
CA GLY A 141 11.03 15.10 0.32
C GLY A 141 12.34 15.63 0.90
N MET A 142 12.84 15.02 1.97
CA MET A 142 14.06 15.47 2.66
C MET A 142 15.32 15.14 1.87
N ASP A 143 15.39 13.95 1.27
CA ASP A 143 16.54 13.52 0.46
C ASP A 143 16.86 14.49 -0.69
N ARG A 144 15.82 15.08 -1.30
CA ARG A 144 15.98 16.05 -2.39
C ARG A 144 16.57 17.39 -1.99
N GLU A 145 16.52 17.75 -0.71
CA GLU A 145 16.90 19.08 -0.21
C GLU A 145 18.13 19.04 0.70
N MET A 146 18.46 17.87 1.26
CA MET A 146 19.49 17.72 2.28
C MET A 146 20.62 16.80 1.82
N ASP A 147 21.86 17.15 2.14
CA ASP A 147 23.05 16.32 1.91
C ASP A 147 23.20 15.29 3.04
N LEU A 148 22.21 14.43 3.19
CA LEU A 148 22.16 13.33 4.17
C LEU A 148 22.04 12.00 3.42
N SER A 149 22.56 10.92 3.99
CA SER A 149 22.31 9.58 3.44
C SER A 149 20.85 9.17 3.60
N THR A 150 20.33 8.33 2.71
CA THR A 150 18.98 7.76 2.77
C THR A 150 18.67 7.17 4.16
N GLN A 151 19.64 6.52 4.77
CA GLN A 151 19.51 5.91 6.11
C GLN A 151 19.35 6.96 7.23
N GLU A 152 20.08 8.07 7.16
CA GLU A 152 19.94 9.17 8.10
C GLU A 152 18.57 9.85 7.95
N VAL A 153 18.13 10.07 6.71
CA VAL A 153 16.80 10.65 6.42
C VAL A 153 15.68 9.74 6.95
N MET A 154 15.76 8.43 6.69
CA MET A 154 14.80 7.45 7.24
C MET A 154 14.73 7.52 8.77
N THR A 155 15.87 7.72 9.45
CA THR A 155 15.92 7.85 10.91
C THR A 155 15.18 9.10 11.39
N HIS A 156 15.33 10.23 10.72
CA HIS A 156 14.58 11.45 11.06
C HIS A 156 13.08 11.32 10.76
N CYS A 157 12.73 10.66 9.65
CA CYS A 157 11.34 10.51 9.22
C CYS A 157 10.54 9.49 10.04
N ILE A 158 11.18 8.43 10.56
CA ILE A 158 10.48 7.43 11.39
C ILE A 158 10.14 7.99 12.79
N GLU A 159 10.93 8.97 13.25
CA GLU A 159 10.71 9.72 14.49
C GLU A 159 9.66 10.81 14.35
N ALA A 160 9.41 11.30 13.14
CA ALA A 160 8.36 12.25 12.80
C ALA A 160 6.96 11.61 12.89
N ARG A 161 6.60 11.15 14.09
CA ARG A 161 5.29 10.60 14.42
C ARG A 161 4.23 11.69 14.25
N ASP A 162 2.98 11.24 14.10
CA ASP A 162 1.81 12.09 14.30
C ASP A 162 1.86 12.70 15.71
N GLN A 163 2.53 13.84 15.86
CA GLN A 163 2.31 14.69 17.02
C GLN A 163 0.85 15.11 16.97
N PRO A 164 0.04 14.80 17.99
CA PRO A 164 -1.33 15.26 18.04
C PRO A 164 -1.31 16.79 17.92
N ARG A 165 -1.91 17.31 16.83
CA ARG A 165 -2.04 18.76 16.65
C ARG A 165 -2.77 19.30 17.88
N GLY A 166 -2.13 20.21 18.62
CA GLY A 166 -2.70 20.82 19.83
C GLY A 166 -2.17 20.31 21.17
N PHE A 167 -1.33 19.27 21.23
CA PHE A 167 -0.68 18.85 22.48
C PHE A 167 0.78 19.28 22.61
N TYR A 168 1.47 19.50 21.50
CA TYR A 168 2.83 20.03 21.49
C TYR A 168 2.79 21.53 21.21
N PRO A 169 3.51 22.36 22.00
CA PRO A 169 3.57 23.79 21.75
C PRO A 169 4.22 24.02 20.38
N ASP A 170 3.53 24.77 19.52
CA ASP A 170 4.11 25.26 18.27
C ASP A 170 5.22 26.27 18.62
N LEU A 171 6.47 25.80 18.57
CA LEU A 171 7.63 26.63 18.81
C LEU A 171 7.90 27.62 17.65
N SER A 172 7.10 27.57 16.58
CA SER A 172 7.16 28.57 15.51
C SER A 172 6.64 29.94 15.95
N ASN A 173 6.08 30.05 17.16
CA ASN A 173 5.43 31.27 17.65
C ASN A 173 5.84 31.65 19.09
N VAL A 174 7.11 31.43 19.43
CA VAL A 174 7.73 31.89 20.67
C VAL A 174 7.80 33.42 20.64
N GLY A 175 6.72 34.08 21.06
CA GLY A 175 6.62 35.54 21.09
C GLY A 175 5.20 36.10 21.20
N GLN A 176 4.15 35.30 20.97
CA GLN A 176 2.78 35.77 21.14
C GLN A 176 2.26 35.47 22.55
N PRO A 177 1.62 36.45 23.23
CA PRO A 177 0.98 36.21 24.53
C PRO A 177 -0.01 35.06 24.43
N LEU A 178 0.08 34.11 25.35
CA LEU A 178 -0.88 33.01 25.49
C LEU A 178 -2.28 33.61 25.63
N ALA A 179 -3.14 33.43 24.63
CA ALA A 179 -4.56 33.70 24.79
C ALA A 179 -5.13 32.72 25.82
N PRO A 180 -5.96 33.15 26.78
CA PRO A 180 -6.55 32.25 27.76
C PRO A 180 -7.46 31.24 27.05
N THR A 181 -7.24 29.95 27.35
CA THR A 181 -8.00 28.81 26.80
C THR A 181 -9.48 28.91 27.21
N PRO A 182 -10.42 29.06 26.27
CA PRO A 182 -11.84 28.94 26.61
C PRO A 182 -12.18 27.47 26.83
N GLY A 183 -12.59 27.11 28.04
CA GLY A 183 -13.26 25.83 28.31
C GLY A 183 -12.37 24.70 28.83
N ALA A 184 -11.69 24.92 29.96
CA ALA A 184 -11.26 23.79 30.78
C ALA A 184 -12.50 22.94 31.14
N PRO A 185 -12.54 21.63 30.82
CA PRO A 185 -13.61 20.76 31.29
C PRO A 185 -13.58 20.69 32.83
N PRO A 186 -14.75 20.60 33.48
CA PRO A 186 -14.81 20.49 34.94
C PRO A 186 -14.04 19.24 35.40
N PRO A 187 -13.39 19.29 36.58
CA PRO A 187 -12.65 18.16 37.11
C PRO A 187 -13.56 16.94 37.21
N LEU A 188 -13.08 15.81 36.69
CA LEU A 188 -13.76 14.52 36.80
C LEU A 188 -13.98 14.21 38.28
N GLN A 189 -15.24 14.12 38.69
CA GLN A 189 -15.57 13.68 40.04
C GLN A 189 -15.39 12.16 40.13
N PRO A 190 -14.84 11.63 41.24
CA PRO A 190 -14.74 10.20 41.47
C PRO A 190 -16.12 9.53 41.36
N ILE A 191 -16.19 8.40 40.66
CA ILE A 191 -17.39 7.56 40.61
C ILE A 191 -17.56 6.91 42.00
N PRO A 192 -18.66 7.16 42.74
CA PRO A 192 -18.88 6.53 44.04
C PRO A 192 -19.06 5.02 43.87
N GLY A 193 -18.31 4.21 44.64
CA GLY A 193 -18.52 2.77 44.74
C GLY A 193 -17.52 1.86 44.00
N ILE A 194 -16.40 2.39 43.50
CA ILE A 194 -15.27 1.56 43.04
C ILE A 194 -14.07 1.86 43.93
N GLU A 195 -14.09 1.35 45.16
CA GLU A 195 -12.87 1.19 45.95
C GLU A 195 -12.21 -0.13 45.53
N PRO A 196 -10.93 -0.13 45.08
CA PRO A 196 -10.19 -1.38 44.91
C PRO A 196 -9.88 -1.95 46.29
N ASP A 197 -10.50 -3.08 46.63
CA ASP A 197 -10.19 -3.88 47.81
C ASP A 197 -8.73 -4.36 47.71
N LEU A 198 -7.84 -3.65 48.42
CA LEU A 198 -6.40 -3.92 48.41
C LEU A 198 -6.03 -5.15 49.26
N ASP A 199 -6.99 -5.74 49.97
CA ASP A 199 -6.83 -6.96 50.77
C ASP A 199 -6.97 -8.25 49.93
N GLN A 200 -7.58 -8.19 48.73
CA GLN A 200 -7.74 -9.36 47.86
C GLN A 200 -6.48 -9.76 47.08
N LEU A 201 -5.42 -8.94 47.10
CA LEU A 201 -4.21 -9.16 46.30
C LEU A 201 -3.13 -10.02 46.98
N GLY A 202 -3.35 -10.49 48.23
CA GLY A 202 -2.54 -11.56 48.83
C GLY A 202 -1.02 -11.33 48.83
N ILE A 203 -0.57 -10.07 48.95
CA ILE A 203 0.86 -9.73 48.97
C ILE A 203 1.36 -9.78 50.42
N PRO A 204 2.18 -10.76 50.83
CA PRO A 204 2.78 -10.75 52.16
C PRO A 204 3.77 -9.59 52.29
N ARG A 205 3.74 -8.92 53.46
CA ARG A 205 4.69 -7.86 53.84
C ARG A 205 6.11 -8.38 53.98
#